data_AF-A0A0L0F5L5-F1
#
_entry.id   AF-A0A0L0F5L5-F1
#
_cell.length_a   1.000
_cell.length_b   1.000
_cell.length_c   1.000
_cell.angle_alpha   90.00
_cell.angle_beta   90.00
_cell.angle_gamma   90.00
#
_symmetry.space_group_name_H-M   'P 1'
#
loop_
_entity.id
_entity.type
_entity.pdbx_description
1 polymer ?
#
loop_
_entity_poly.entity_id
_entity_poly.type
_entity_poly.pdbx_seq_one_letter_code
_entity_poly.pdbx_strand_id
1 'polypeptide(L)' 'MGVVDFWESLAQRGDVWLRDERGERVFSSQIPSMVKNLADDPYRTMSEWLKHGMAYIKCSDPENQDLF' A
#
# COMPACT_ATOMS: atom_id res chain seq x y z
N MET A 1 -16.54 -25.54 -1.67
CA MET A 1 -16.13 -24.19 -2.13
C MET A 1 -15.98 -23.34 -0.89
N GLY A 2 -14.76 -23.06 -0.46
CA GLY A 2 -14.52 -22.25 0.73
C GLY A 2 -14.87 -20.80 0.46
N VAL A 3 -15.59 -20.17 1.38
CA VAL A 3 -15.74 -18.71 1.41
C VAL A 3 -14.33 -18.17 1.62
N VAL A 4 -13.70 -17.64 0.57
CA VAL A 4 -12.42 -16.93 0.72
C VAL A 4 -12.70 -15.74 1.63
N ASP A 5 -11.94 -15.62 2.73
CA ASP A 5 -12.14 -14.54 3.69
C ASP A 5 -12.03 -13.20 2.97
N PHE A 6 -13.00 -12.31 3.21
CA PHE A 6 -13.13 -11.00 2.54
C PHE A 6 -11.78 -10.26 2.43
N TRP A 7 -11.03 -10.23 3.53
CA TRP A 7 -9.71 -9.60 3.64
C TRP A 7 -8.63 -10.27 2.80
N GLU A 8 -8.64 -11.59 2.72
CA GLU A 8 -7.72 -12.34 1.86
C GLU A 8 -7.98 -12.02 0.39
N SER A 9 -9.25 -11.90 0.01
CA SER A 9 -9.62 -11.54 -1.36
C SER A 9 -9.20 -10.13 -1.76
N LEU A 10 -9.19 -9.17 -0.82
CA LEU A 10 -8.70 -7.81 -1.05
C LEU A 10 -7.17 -7.79 -1.17
N ALA A 11 -6.48 -8.55 -0.31
CA ALA A 11 -5.03 -8.64 -0.35
C ALA A 11 -4.53 -9.27 -1.66
N GLN A 12 -5.21 -10.31 -2.15
CA GLN A 12 -4.89 -10.95 -3.43
C GLN A 12 -5.06 -10.01 -4.63
N ARG A 13 -6.02 -9.07 -4.57
CA ARG A 13 -6.27 -8.07 -5.63
C ARG A 13 -5.38 -6.85 -5.54
N GLY A 14 -4.64 -6.68 -4.44
CA GLY A 14 -3.86 -5.47 -4.18
C GLY A 14 -4.70 -4.28 -3.71
N ASP A 15 -5.96 -4.50 -3.32
CA ASP A 15 -6.89 -3.45 -2.87
C ASP A 15 -6.63 -2.99 -1.42
N VAL A 16 -5.75 -3.69 -0.69
CA VAL A 16 -5.43 -3.40 0.70
C VAL A 16 -3.94 -3.53 0.97
N TRP A 17 -3.43 -2.66 1.83
CA TRP A 17 -2.06 -2.69 2.33
C TRP A 17 -2.05 -3.09 3.81
N LEU A 18 -1.83 -4.38 4.09
CA LEU A 18 -1.82 -4.94 5.45
C LEU A 18 -0.43 -4.90 6.08
N ARG A 19 0.09 -3.68 6.27
CA ARG A 19 1.36 -3.45 6.96
C ARG A 19 1.26 -2.29 7.96
N ASP A 20 2.11 -2.33 8.98
CA ASP A 20 2.29 -1.24 9.93
C ASP A 20 3.26 -0.16 9.41
N GLU A 21 3.54 0.86 10.23
CA GLU A 21 4.42 1.97 9.89
C GLU A 21 5.90 1.59 9.73
N ARG A 22 6.26 0.36 10.11
CA ARG A 22 7.62 -0.20 9.95
C ARG A 22 7.72 -1.08 8.70
N GLY A 23 6.59 -1.30 8.02
CA GLY A 23 6.49 -2.19 6.87
C GLY A 23 6.31 -3.67 7.27
N GLU A 24 6.03 -3.98 8.54
CA GLU A 24 5.80 -5.34 8.98
C GLU A 24 4.37 -5.79 8.68
N ARG A 25 4.19 -7.08 8.42
CA ARG A 25 2.86 -7.63 8.09
C ARG A 25 1.95 -7.60 9.32
N VAL A 26 0.72 -7.13 9.15
CA VAL A 26 -0.32 -7.16 10.18
C VAL A 26 -1.52 -8.01 9.77
N PHE A 27 -2.31 -8.43 10.75
CA PHE A 27 -3.61 -9.06 10.53
C PHE A 27 -4.68 -8.01 10.27
N SER A 28 -5.75 -8.40 9.57
CA SER A 28 -6.88 -7.49 9.28
C SER A 28 -7.58 -6.94 10.52
N SER A 29 -7.54 -7.68 11.63
CA SER A 29 -8.05 -7.24 12.93
C SER A 29 -7.28 -6.06 13.53
N GLN A 30 -6.07 -5.78 13.02
CA GLN A 30 -5.23 -4.68 13.47
C GLN A 30 -5.41 -3.41 12.61
N ILE A 31 -6.21 -3.47 11.53
CA ILE A 31 -6.50 -2.28 10.73
C ILE A 31 -7.31 -1.30 11.58
N PRO A 32 -6.89 -0.02 11.66
CA PRO A 32 -7.64 0.98 12.40
C PRO A 32 -9.05 1.15 11.81
N SER A 33 -10.07 1.01 12.65
CA SER A 33 -11.47 1.19 12.26
C SER A 33 -11.86 2.66 12.00
N MET A 34 -10.97 3.60 12.32
CA MET A 34 -11.16 5.03 12.12
C MET A 34 -9.92 5.65 11.49
N VAL A 35 -10.12 6.54 10.52
CA VAL A 35 -9.05 7.22 9.77
C VAL A 35 -8.10 7.99 10.69
N LYS A 36 -8.60 8.63 11.74
CA LYS A 36 -7.78 9.39 12.70
C LYS A 36 -6.77 8.55 13.50
N ASN A 37 -6.93 7.22 13.48
CA ASN A 37 -6.06 6.28 14.19
C ASN A 37 -4.99 5.67 13.26
N LEU A 38 -4.86 6.16 12.02
CA LEU A 38 -3.76 5.77 11.15
C LEU A 38 -2.42 6.21 11.75
N ALA A 39 -1.45 5.30 11.77
CA ALA A 39 -0.10 5.58 12.23
C ALA A 39 0.66 6.41 11.18
N ASP A 40 1.62 7.21 11.65
CA ASP A 40 2.54 7.93 10.79
C ASP A 40 3.67 6.99 10.34
N ASP A 41 3.85 6.87 9.02
CA ASP A 41 5.00 6.21 8.39
C ASP A 41 5.91 7.31 7.82
N PRO A 42 7.05 7.62 8.49
CA PRO A 42 7.93 8.69 8.06
C PRO A 42 8.58 8.40 6.70
N TYR A 43 8.77 7.12 6.34
CA TYR A 43 9.31 6.74 5.04
C TYR A 43 8.28 6.91 3.93
N ARG A 44 6.98 6.71 4.22
CA ARG A 44 5.92 7.06 3.26
C ARG A 44 5.93 8.55 2.95
N THR A 45 6.11 9.41 3.95
CA THR A 45 6.26 10.86 3.73
C THR A 45 7.53 11.19 2.94
N MET A 46 8.68 10.60 3.31
CA MET A 46 9.94 10.78 2.60
C MET A 46 9.85 10.36 1.12
N SER A 47 9.14 9.27 0.82
CA SER A 47 8.96 8.81 -0.56
C SER A 47 8.22 9.83 -1.43
N GLU A 48 7.29 10.60 -0.86
CA GLU A 48 6.61 11.67 -1.58
C GLU A 48 7.56 12.84 -1.89
N TRP A 49 8.50 13.13 -0.97
CA TRP A 49 9.53 14.16 -1.22
C TRP A 49 10.52 13.74 -2.30
N LEU A 50 10.94 12.47 -2.31
CA LEU A 50 11.75 11.93 -3.41
C LEU A 50 11.02 12.04 -4.75
N LYS A 51 9.71 11.81 -4.72
CA LYS A 51 8.85 11.98 -5.89
C LYS A 51 8.78 13.42 -6.37
N HIS A 52 8.60 14.38 -5.47
CA HIS A 52 8.66 15.80 -5.81
C HIS A 52 10.04 16.23 -6.33
N GLY A 53 11.11 15.61 -5.85
CA GLY A 53 12.47 15.81 -6.34
C GLY A 53 12.77 15.19 -7.71
N MET A 54 11.78 14.60 -8.38
CA MET A 54 11.93 13.90 -9.68
C MET A 54 12.97 12.76 -9.65
N ALA A 55 13.20 12.16 -8.48
CA ALA A 55 14.24 11.14 -8.28
C ALA A 55 13.82 9.72 -8.72
N TYR A 56 12.72 9.58 -9.45
CA TYR A 56 12.16 8.30 -9.88
C TYR A 56 11.26 8.49 -11.11
N ILE A 57 11.02 7.40 -11.84
CA ILE A 57 10.02 7.34 -12.91
C ILE A 57 8.75 6.76 -12.31
N LYS A 58 7.61 7.43 -12.51
CA LYS A 58 6.31 6.93 -12.06
C LYS A 58 5.92 5.70 -12.88
N CYS A 59 5.97 4.53 -12.26
CA CYS A 59 5.40 3.32 -12.84
C CYS A 59 3.87 3.40 -12.70
N SER A 60 3.16 3.90 -13.71
CA SER A 60 1.70 3.83 -13.77
C SER A 60 1.28 2.77 -14.78
N ASP A 61 0.71 1.68 -14.29
CA ASP A 61 0.02 0.63 -15.05
C ASP A 61 0.84 -0.19 -16.06
N PRO A 62 0.44 -1.45 -16.34
CA PRO A 62 1.08 -2.33 -17.32
C PRO A 62 1.16 -1.77 -18.75
N GLU A 63 0.40 -0.71 -19.07
CA GLU A 63 0.37 -0.09 -20.40
C GLU A 63 1.50 0.94 -20.65
N ASN A 64 2.27 1.35 -19.64
CA ASN A 64 3.44 2.25 -19.82
C ASN A 64 4.77 1.49 -19.93
N GLN A 65 4.77 0.22 -20.35
CA GLN A 65 6.00 -0.54 -20.57
C GLN A 65 6.73 -0.20 -21.88
N ASP A 66 6.08 0.49 -22.81
CA ASP A 66 6.61 0.73 -24.18
C ASP A 66 7.16 2.14 -24.41
N LEU A 67 7.43 2.91 -23.34
CA LEU A 67 8.14 4.19 -23.46
C LEU A 67 9.55 4.11 -22.89
N PHE A 68 10.30 3.07 -23.27
CA PHE A 68 11.74 3.09 -23.53
C PHE A 68 12.11 1.97 -24.51
#